data_AF-A0A6M0ANE6-F1
#
_entry.id   AF-A0A6M0ANE6-F1
#
_cell.length_a   1.000
_cell.length_b   1.000
_cell.length_c   1.000
_cell.angle_alpha   90.00
_cell.angle_beta   90.00
_cell.angle_gamma   90.00
#
_symmetry.space_group_name_H-M   'P 1'
#
loop_
_entity.id
_entity.type
_entity.pdbx_description
1 polymer ?
#
loop_
_entity_poly.entity_id
_entity_poly.type
_entity_poly.pdbx_seq_one_letter_code
_entity_poly.pdbx_strand_id
1 'polypeptide(L)'
;LEFSDQQVNEFAQSYGLTLSVDSVTKLMAMVGGHPDLLSQGFDYLKNNQPAEKTLDTLLALAPTEAGIYGSHLYLLLTSIQEHPQLLDAVKLLLSTTKPVRLDATITRKLESIGLVERHGNDCSLRCNLYREYFSDRILGNRE
;
A
#
# COMPACT_ATOMS: atom_id res chain seq x y z
N LEU A 1 0.56 13.75 1.99
CA LEU A 1 -0.70 14.17 1.34
C LEU A 1 -1.18 12.97 0.57
N GLU A 2 -2.35 12.46 0.94
CA GLU A 2 -3.01 11.39 0.18
C GLU A 2 -4.06 12.03 -0.72
N PHE A 3 -4.23 11.46 -1.91
CA PHE A 3 -5.25 11.88 -2.84
C PHE A 3 -6.62 11.34 -2.40
N SER A 4 -7.64 12.18 -2.52
CA SER A 4 -9.04 11.73 -2.49
C SER A 4 -9.41 11.00 -3.79
N ASP A 5 -10.55 10.29 -3.81
CA ASP A 5 -11.02 9.59 -5.01
C ASP A 5 -11.13 10.52 -6.23
N GLN A 6 -11.58 11.77 -6.02
CA GLN A 6 -11.65 12.77 -7.07
C GLN A 6 -10.25 13.12 -7.59
N GLN A 7 -9.29 13.34 -6.69
CA GLN A 7 -7.91 13.65 -7.07
C GLN A 7 -7.24 12.47 -7.78
N VAL A 8 -7.57 11.22 -7.41
CA VAL A 8 -7.07 10.03 -8.10
C VAL A 8 -7.63 9.91 -9.51
N ASN A 9 -8.91 10.22 -9.72
CA ASN A 9 -9.51 10.22 -11.06
C ASN A 9 -8.90 11.33 -11.95
N GLU A 10 -8.77 12.55 -11.41
CA GLU A 10 -8.09 13.66 -12.11
C GLU A 10 -6.63 13.30 -12.45
N PHE A 11 -5.95 12.62 -11.53
CA PHE A 11 -4.59 12.16 -11.74
C PHE A 11 -4.52 11.07 -12.82
N ALA A 12 -5.42 10.08 -12.84
CA ALA A 12 -5.51 9.08 -13.89
C ALA A 12 -5.73 9.71 -15.28
N GLN A 13 -6.60 10.72 -15.36
CA GLN A 13 -6.84 11.45 -16.61
C GLN A 13 -5.59 12.15 -17.13
N SER A 14 -4.74 12.68 -16.24
CA SER A 14 -3.45 13.28 -16.63
C SER A 14 -2.48 12.26 -17.27
N TYR A 15 -2.65 10.96 -17.00
CA TYR A 15 -1.91 9.86 -17.63
C TYR A 15 -2.54 9.40 -18.94
N GLY A 16 -3.70 9.96 -19.33
CA GLY A 16 -4.49 9.55 -20.50
C GLY A 16 -5.33 8.30 -20.24
N LEU A 17 -5.55 7.93 -18.98
CA LEU A 17 -6.40 6.80 -18.60
C LEU A 17 -7.83 7.27 -18.34
N THR A 18 -8.80 6.53 -18.87
CA THR A 18 -10.21 6.68 -18.51
C THR A 18 -10.61 5.47 -17.68
N LEU A 19 -10.51 5.59 -16.35
CA LEU A 19 -10.90 4.53 -15.41
C LEU A 19 -12.34 4.73 -14.97
N SER A 20 -13.09 3.65 -14.85
CA SER A 20 -14.39 3.67 -14.20
C SER A 20 -14.28 4.02 -12.70
N VAL A 21 -15.40 4.47 -12.10
CA VAL A 21 -15.47 4.74 -10.66
C VAL A 21 -15.14 3.49 -9.83
N ASP A 22 -15.58 2.32 -10.29
CA ASP A 22 -15.26 1.04 -9.67
C ASP A 22 -13.74 0.78 -9.66
N SER A 23 -13.09 1.02 -10.79
CA SER A 23 -11.64 0.83 -10.95
C SER A 23 -10.81 1.79 -10.10
N VAL A 24 -11.21 3.06 -10.01
CA VAL A 24 -10.59 4.01 -9.06
C VAL A 24 -10.79 3.53 -7.62
N THR A 25 -12.00 3.10 -7.26
CA THR A 25 -12.31 2.61 -5.91
C THR A 25 -11.48 1.39 -5.54
N LYS A 26 -11.34 0.41 -6.45
CA LYS A 26 -10.51 -0.79 -6.24
C LYS A 26 -9.03 -0.45 -6.08
N LEU A 27 -8.52 0.45 -6.92
CA LEU A 27 -7.13 0.89 -6.83
C LEU A 27 -6.88 1.60 -5.50
N MET A 28 -7.76 2.53 -5.11
CA MET A 28 -7.70 3.23 -3.83
C MET A 28 -7.79 2.28 -2.63
N ALA A 29 -8.66 1.28 -2.69
CA ALA A 29 -8.75 0.27 -1.65
C ALA A 29 -7.44 -0.50 -1.46
N MET A 30 -6.69 -0.76 -2.55
CA MET A 30 -5.41 -1.45 -2.49
C MET A 30 -4.27 -0.54 -2.05
N VAL A 31 -4.04 0.58 -2.73
CA VAL A 31 -2.81 1.39 -2.54
C VAL A 31 -3.01 2.68 -1.77
N GLY A 32 -4.24 2.99 -1.35
CA GLY A 32 -4.59 4.26 -0.72
C GLY A 32 -4.41 5.45 -1.68
N GLY A 33 -4.27 6.65 -1.13
CA GLY A 33 -4.09 7.87 -1.91
C GLY A 33 -2.63 8.21 -2.21
N HIS A 34 -1.71 7.24 -2.24
CA HIS A 34 -0.27 7.50 -2.37
C HIS A 34 0.13 7.90 -3.79
N PRO A 35 0.60 9.14 -4.02
CA PRO A 35 0.93 9.59 -5.37
C PRO A 35 1.97 8.72 -6.07
N ASP A 36 2.99 8.24 -5.36
CA ASP A 36 4.02 7.35 -5.91
C ASP A 36 3.48 5.97 -6.32
N LEU A 37 2.63 5.35 -5.50
CA LEU A 37 2.05 4.04 -5.85
C LEU A 37 1.02 4.20 -6.97
N LEU A 38 0.20 5.27 -6.91
CA LEU A 38 -0.76 5.60 -7.96
C LEU A 38 -0.06 5.87 -9.29
N SER A 39 1.05 6.62 -9.30
CA SER A 39 1.84 6.86 -10.51
C SER A 39 2.34 5.55 -11.12
N GLN A 40 2.93 4.67 -10.32
CA GLN A 40 3.42 3.37 -10.79
C GLN A 40 2.26 2.52 -11.37
N GLY A 41 1.11 2.51 -10.68
CA GLY A 41 -0.09 1.85 -11.18
C GLY A 41 -0.57 2.42 -12.51
N PHE A 42 -0.64 3.74 -12.63
CA PHE A 42 -1.07 4.42 -13.85
C PHE A 42 -0.10 4.22 -15.01
N ASP A 43 1.20 4.30 -14.78
CA ASP A 43 2.21 3.98 -15.79
C ASP A 43 2.07 2.54 -16.29
N TYR A 44 1.83 1.59 -15.38
CA TYR A 44 1.59 0.20 -15.75
C TYR A 44 0.33 0.03 -16.60
N LEU A 45 -0.80 0.61 -16.18
CA LEU A 45 -2.08 0.53 -16.91
C LEU A 45 -2.00 1.19 -18.28
N LYS A 46 -1.31 2.33 -18.37
CA LYS A 46 -1.10 3.04 -19.63
C LYS A 46 -0.34 2.18 -20.64
N ASN A 47 0.69 1.48 -20.18
CA ASN A 47 1.53 0.63 -21.02
C ASN A 47 0.92 -0.75 -21.33
N ASN A 48 -0.14 -1.16 -20.60
CA ASN A 48 -0.76 -2.48 -20.73
C ASN A 48 -2.28 -2.35 -20.92
N GLN A 49 -2.72 -2.11 -22.15
CA GLN A 49 -4.15 -1.97 -22.48
C GLN A 49 -4.80 -3.34 -22.80
N PRO A 50 -6.11 -3.51 -22.55
CA PRO A 50 -7.06 -2.53 -22.02
C PRO A 50 -6.96 -2.34 -20.50
N ALA A 51 -6.94 -1.08 -20.04
CA ALA A 51 -6.69 -0.72 -18.63
C ALA A 51 -7.61 -1.43 -17.62
N GLU A 52 -8.90 -1.56 -17.91
CA GLU A 52 -9.87 -2.19 -17.00
C GLU A 52 -9.50 -3.65 -16.68
N LYS A 53 -9.20 -4.46 -17.70
CA LYS A 53 -8.80 -5.87 -17.50
C LYS A 53 -7.41 -5.98 -16.85
N THR A 54 -6.51 -5.08 -17.22
CA THR A 54 -5.16 -5.03 -16.67
C THR A 54 -5.18 -4.66 -15.20
N LEU A 55 -6.12 -3.83 -14.76
CA LEU A 55 -6.25 -3.45 -13.36
C LEU A 55 -6.51 -4.67 -12.45
N ASP A 56 -7.42 -5.57 -12.83
CA ASP A 56 -7.67 -6.77 -12.03
C ASP A 56 -6.39 -7.62 -11.86
N THR A 57 -5.58 -7.72 -12.92
CA THR A 57 -4.29 -8.44 -12.88
C THR A 57 -3.26 -7.72 -12.02
N LEU A 58 -3.19 -6.38 -12.14
CA LEU A 58 -2.33 -5.54 -11.31
C LEU A 58 -2.69 -5.73 -9.83
N LEU A 59 -3.97 -5.66 -9.47
CA LEU A 59 -4.43 -5.76 -8.08
C LEU A 59 -4.15 -7.14 -7.49
N ALA A 60 -4.34 -8.21 -8.27
CA ALA A 60 -4.04 -9.57 -7.84
C ALA A 60 -2.54 -9.80 -7.57
N LEU A 61 -1.66 -9.16 -8.36
CA LEU A 61 -0.21 -9.30 -8.21
C LEU A 61 0.39 -8.23 -7.29
N ALA A 62 -0.31 -7.13 -7.02
CA ALA A 62 0.18 -5.99 -6.26
C ALA A 62 0.85 -6.37 -4.93
N PRO A 63 0.26 -7.21 -4.06
CA PRO A 63 0.87 -7.60 -2.79
C PRO A 63 1.85 -8.77 -2.93
N THR A 64 2.51 -8.94 -4.08
CA THR A 64 3.46 -10.03 -4.34
C THR A 64 4.79 -9.50 -4.88
N GLU A 65 5.85 -10.30 -4.80
CA GLU A 65 7.15 -9.94 -5.41
C GLU A 65 7.09 -9.81 -6.93
N ALA A 66 6.11 -10.46 -7.56
CA ALA A 66 5.90 -10.39 -9.01
C ALA A 66 5.11 -9.15 -9.43
N GLY A 67 4.50 -8.45 -8.48
CA GLY A 67 3.76 -7.21 -8.72
C GLY A 67 4.66 -6.02 -8.96
N ILE A 68 4.08 -4.96 -9.52
CA ILE A 68 4.79 -3.71 -9.82
C ILE A 68 5.37 -3.04 -8.58
N TYR A 69 4.81 -3.32 -7.39
CA TYR A 69 5.27 -2.77 -6.12
C TYR A 69 6.30 -3.67 -5.41
N GLY A 70 6.68 -4.81 -6.00
CA GLY A 70 7.53 -5.82 -5.35
C GLY A 70 8.84 -5.24 -4.82
N SER A 71 9.55 -4.43 -5.61
CA SER A 71 10.80 -3.80 -5.16
C SER A 71 10.60 -2.86 -3.96
N HIS A 72 9.51 -2.07 -3.96
CA HIS A 72 9.17 -1.19 -2.82
C HIS A 72 8.85 -2.00 -1.56
N LEU A 73 8.03 -3.04 -1.71
CA LEU A 73 7.62 -3.93 -0.63
C LEU A 73 8.80 -4.71 -0.04
N TYR A 74 9.73 -5.15 -0.89
CA TYR A 74 10.96 -5.82 -0.47
C TYR A 74 11.85 -4.90 0.36
N LEU A 75 12.06 -3.65 -0.06
CA LEU A 75 12.85 -2.67 0.68
C LEU A 75 12.23 -2.33 2.05
N LEU A 76 10.90 -2.25 2.12
CA LEU A 76 10.21 -2.10 3.41
C LEU A 76 10.40 -3.33 4.29
N LEU A 77 10.25 -4.54 3.74
CA LEU A 77 10.41 -5.78 4.49
C LEU A 77 11.80 -5.91 5.11
N THR A 78 12.86 -5.64 4.34
CA THR A 78 14.23 -5.70 4.84
C THR A 78 14.44 -4.69 5.97
N SER A 79 13.99 -3.44 5.78
CA SER A 79 14.08 -2.41 6.82
C SER A 79 13.34 -2.77 8.10
N ILE A 80 12.20 -3.48 8.02
CA ILE A 80 11.46 -3.95 9.19
C ILE A 80 12.19 -5.11 9.86
N GLN A 81 12.69 -6.08 9.09
CA GLN A 81 13.34 -7.30 9.62
C GLN A 81 14.70 -7.04 10.26
N GLU A 82 15.42 -6.01 9.83
CA GLU A 82 16.68 -5.58 10.45
C GLU A 82 16.50 -5.08 11.91
N HIS A 83 15.28 -4.74 12.31
CA HIS A 83 14.98 -4.18 13.62
C HIS A 83 13.86 -4.96 14.33
N PRO A 84 14.19 -5.83 15.32
CA PRO A 84 13.19 -6.68 16.00
C PRO A 84 12.01 -5.90 16.59
N GLN A 85 12.26 -4.70 17.12
CA GLN A 85 11.21 -3.84 17.68
C GLN A 85 10.21 -3.34 16.62
N LEU A 86 10.66 -3.10 15.39
CA LEU A 86 9.77 -2.75 14.28
C LEU A 86 8.96 -3.97 13.86
N LEU A 87 9.59 -5.14 13.79
CA LEU A 87 8.92 -6.39 13.43
C LEU A 87 7.76 -6.70 14.39
N ASP A 88 7.97 -6.60 15.70
CA ASP A 88 6.92 -6.86 16.69
C ASP A 88 5.79 -5.82 16.61
N ALA A 89 6.13 -4.56 16.38
CA ALA A 89 5.14 -3.52 16.17
C ALA A 89 4.31 -3.75 14.90
N VAL A 90 4.93 -4.18 13.80
CA VAL A 90 4.23 -4.51 12.55
C VAL A 90 3.32 -5.72 12.73
N LYS A 91 3.75 -6.77 13.45
CA LYS A 91 2.87 -7.90 13.79
C LYS A 91 1.62 -7.45 14.55
N LEU A 92 1.77 -6.52 15.49
CA LEU A 92 0.63 -5.95 16.22
C LEU A 92 -0.29 -5.13 15.31
N LEU A 93 0.26 -4.35 14.37
CA LEU A 93 -0.55 -3.62 13.38
C LEU A 93 -1.29 -4.56 12.41
N LEU A 94 -0.70 -5.71 12.08
CA LEU A 94 -1.33 -6.70 11.21
C LEU A 94 -2.49 -7.45 11.88
N SER A 95 -2.44 -7.65 13.20
CA SER A 95 -3.47 -8.37 13.96
C SER A 95 -4.78 -7.59 14.17
N THR A 96 -4.83 -6.32 13.78
CA THR A 96 -6.01 -5.46 13.96
C THR A 96 -6.18 -4.48 12.80
N THR A 97 -7.43 -4.09 12.54
CA THR A 97 -7.75 -2.99 11.61
C THR A 97 -7.88 -1.64 12.32
N LYS A 98 -7.88 -1.62 13.66
CA LYS A 98 -7.98 -0.40 14.46
C LYS A 98 -6.60 0.24 14.66
N PRO A 99 -6.53 1.58 14.79
CA PRO A 99 -5.30 2.25 15.20
C PRO A 99 -4.75 1.69 16.52
N VAL A 100 -3.43 1.59 16.61
CA VAL A 100 -2.69 1.04 17.75
C VAL A 100 -1.76 2.10 18.32
N ARG A 101 -1.67 2.16 19.65
CA ARG A 101 -0.65 2.93 20.35
C ARG A 101 0.68 2.19 20.36
N LEU A 102 1.65 2.69 19.62
CA LEU A 102 3.03 2.20 19.66
C LEU A 102 3.94 3.19 20.42
N ASP A 103 5.16 2.76 20.73
CA ASP A 103 6.19 3.68 21.20
C ASP A 103 6.40 4.83 20.20
N ALA A 104 6.69 6.03 20.69
CA ALA A 104 6.81 7.23 19.86
C ALA A 104 7.97 7.12 18.85
N THR A 105 9.09 6.49 19.23
CA THR A 105 10.25 6.27 18.34
C THR A 105 9.90 5.29 17.24
N ILE A 106 9.24 4.19 17.60
CA ILE A 106 8.76 3.18 16.65
C ILE A 106 7.75 3.80 15.67
N THR A 107 6.76 4.53 16.18
CA THR A 107 5.75 5.21 15.37
C THR A 107 6.40 6.16 14.36
N ARG A 108 7.34 7.00 14.82
CA ARG A 108 8.07 7.92 13.93
C ARG A 108 8.89 7.19 12.88
N LYS A 109 9.53 6.08 13.22
CA LYS A 109 10.32 5.30 12.26
C LYS A 109 9.41 4.68 11.20
N LEU A 110 8.32 4.02 11.60
CA LEU A 110 7.36 3.41 10.66
C LEU A 110 6.70 4.46 9.76
N GLU A 111 6.42 5.65 10.29
CA GLU A 111 5.88 6.77 9.51
C GLU A 111 6.92 7.31 8.51
N SER A 112 8.19 7.41 8.91
CA SER A 112 9.27 7.91 8.04
C SER A 112 9.56 7.03 6.83
N ILE A 113 9.32 5.72 6.96
CA ILE A 113 9.43 4.77 5.84
C ILE A 113 8.10 4.63 5.07
N GLY A 114 7.07 5.41 5.45
CA GLY A 114 5.78 5.45 4.76
C GLY A 114 4.84 4.28 5.05
N LEU A 115 5.13 3.42 6.04
CA LEU A 115 4.34 2.22 6.30
C LEU A 115 3.00 2.51 7.03
N VAL A 116 3.01 3.51 7.91
CA VAL A 116 1.85 3.86 8.75
C VAL A 116 1.38 5.28 8.53
N GLU A 117 0.12 5.51 8.87
CA GLU A 117 -0.46 6.82 9.08
C GLU A 117 -0.74 7.02 10.58
N ARG A 118 -0.59 8.26 11.05
CA ARG A 118 -0.77 8.62 12.46
C ARG A 118 -2.11 9.30 12.69
N HIS A 119 -2.80 8.85 13.71
CA HIS A 119 -4.09 9.34 14.18
C HIS A 119 -3.93 9.84 15.61
N GLY A 120 -3.51 11.10 15.75
CA GLY A 120 -3.08 11.66 17.04
C GLY A 120 -1.81 10.95 17.53
N ASN A 121 -1.95 10.14 18.58
CA ASN A 121 -0.84 9.35 19.14
C ASN A 121 -0.91 7.86 18.76
N ASP A 122 -1.95 7.45 18.05
CA ASP A 122 -2.15 6.08 17.57
C ASP A 122 -1.76 6.01 16.09
N CYS A 123 -1.55 4.81 15.55
CA CYS A 123 -1.23 4.64 14.13
C CYS A 123 -1.84 3.37 13.54
N SER A 124 -2.05 3.36 12.24
CA SER A 124 -2.52 2.20 11.47
C SER A 124 -1.68 2.01 10.21
N LEU A 125 -1.70 0.80 9.63
CA LEU A 125 -1.16 0.59 8.30
C LEU A 125 -1.83 1.53 7.31
N ARG A 126 -1.03 2.07 6.41
CA ARG A 126 -1.44 3.17 5.53
C ARG A 126 -2.36 2.72 4.39
N CYS A 127 -2.16 1.50 3.88
CA CYS A 127 -2.99 0.93 2.83
C CYS A 127 -3.07 -0.59 2.91
N ASN A 128 -4.03 -1.18 2.17
CA ASN A 128 -4.26 -2.61 2.19
C ASN A 128 -3.13 -3.41 1.53
N LEU A 129 -2.43 -2.82 0.56
CA LEU A 129 -1.24 -3.39 -0.08
C LEU A 129 -0.21 -3.86 0.96
N TYR A 130 0.08 -3.01 1.96
CA TYR A 130 1.00 -3.35 3.03
C TYR A 130 0.43 -4.46 3.92
N ARG A 131 -0.86 -4.39 4.25
CA ARG A 131 -1.52 -5.42 5.06
C ARG A 131 -1.44 -6.79 4.41
N GLU A 132 -1.77 -6.92 3.13
CA GLU A 132 -1.75 -8.20 2.42
C GLU A 132 -0.33 -8.75 2.31
N TYR A 133 0.61 -7.95 1.79
CA TYR A 133 1.99 -8.40 1.59
C TYR A 133 2.67 -8.79 2.91
N PHE A 134 2.58 -7.96 3.95
CA PHE A 134 3.23 -8.25 5.23
C PHE A 134 2.50 -9.34 6.01
N SER A 135 1.21 -9.60 5.78
CA SER A 135 0.55 -10.76 6.38
C SER A 135 1.13 -12.09 5.86
N ASP A 136 1.36 -12.22 4.55
CA ASP A 136 2.07 -13.40 4.00
C ASP A 136 3.51 -13.46 4.53
N ARG A 137 4.26 -12.36 4.40
CA ARG A 137 5.72 -12.34 4.63
C ARG A 137 6.14 -12.36 6.09
N ILE A 138 5.33 -11.84 7.01
CA ILE A 138 5.69 -11.71 8.43
C ILE A 138 4.92 -12.68 9.32
N LEU A 139 3.63 -12.92 9.03
CA LEU A 139 2.82 -13.85 9.82
C LEU A 139 2.88 -15.28 9.28
N GLY A 140 3.28 -15.48 8.03
CA GLY A 140 3.31 -16.80 7.40
C GLY A 140 1.92 -17.33 7.09
N ASN A 141 0.92 -16.46 6.95
CA ASN A 141 -0.44 -16.84 6.60
C ASN A 141 -0.49 -17.28 5.12
N ARG A 142 -0.13 -18.54 4.87
CA ARG A 142 -0.67 -19.29 3.74
C ARG A 142 -1.76 -20.19 4.29
N GLU A 143 -2.99 -19.92 3.87
CA GLU A 143 -4.02 -20.96 3.81
C GLU A 143 -3.60 -22.05 2.81
#